data_AF-A0A378BXI9-F1
#
_entry.id   AF-A0A378BXI9-F1
#
_cell.length_a   1.000
_cell.length_b   1.000
_cell.length_c   1.000
_cell.angle_alpha   90.00
_cell.angle_beta   90.00
_cell.angle_gamma   90.00
#
_symmetry.space_group_name_H-M   'P 1'
#
loop_
_entity.id
_entity.type
_entity.pdbx_description
1 polymer ?
#
loop_
_entity_poly.entity_id
_entity_poly.type
_entity_poly.pdbx_seq_one_letter_code
_entity_poly.pdbx_strand_id
1 'polypeptide(L)'
;MYRFADFNAGWYASRNAAFQNAVVKASGVKLALDGDLIRYDSEEPGSTELAVRRLASQLGMSDSEIHRQLKKGDSLAFEKTDLYQQVFRLAEKKAGKTLPREMLPGIQLESPKITRNLTTAWFAKRVDERRANCMARR
;
A
#
# COMPACT_ATOMS: atom_id res chain seq x y z
N MET A 1 0.50 16.43 1.21
CA MET A 1 0.75 16.13 2.63
C MET A 1 -0.49 15.41 3.18
N TYR A 2 -0.65 14.13 2.88
CA TYR A 2 -1.84 13.35 3.27
C TYR A 2 -1.62 12.68 4.64
N ARG A 3 -1.39 13.50 5.68
CA ARG A 3 -1.26 13.06 7.08
C ARG A 3 -2.57 12.54 7.71
N PHE A 4 -3.70 12.62 7.02
CA PHE A 4 -5.02 12.28 7.57
C PHE A 4 -5.49 10.85 7.26
N ALA A 5 -4.82 10.11 6.37
CA ALA A 5 -5.16 8.71 6.10
C ALA A 5 -4.59 7.74 7.17
N ASP A 6 -3.64 8.20 7.98
CA ASP A 6 -2.93 7.37 8.95
C ASP A 6 -3.71 7.10 10.25
N PHE A 7 -4.88 7.72 10.45
CA PHE A 7 -5.57 7.63 11.75
C PHE A 7 -6.55 6.46 11.90
N ASN A 8 -6.84 5.68 10.85
CA ASN A 8 -7.76 4.53 10.94
C ASN A 8 -7.27 3.22 10.29
N ALA A 9 -6.16 3.23 9.53
CA ALA A 9 -5.72 2.08 8.71
C ALA A 9 -4.43 1.38 9.20
N GLY A 10 -3.78 1.90 10.24
CA GLY A 10 -2.45 1.46 10.68
C GLY A 10 -1.33 2.39 10.22
N TRP A 11 -0.28 2.53 11.02
CA TRP A 11 0.88 3.36 10.68
C TRP A 11 1.52 2.83 9.39
N TYR A 12 1.84 3.72 8.44
CA TYR A 12 2.43 3.44 7.12
C TYR A 12 1.53 2.78 6.06
N ALA A 13 0.22 2.59 6.31
CA ALA A 13 -0.70 2.00 5.32
C ALA A 13 -0.65 2.72 3.96
N SER A 14 -0.59 4.07 3.97
CA SER A 14 -0.48 4.88 2.74
C SER A 14 0.79 4.60 1.94
N ARG A 15 1.94 4.50 2.64
CA ARG A 15 3.24 4.17 2.03
C ARG A 15 3.23 2.73 1.49
N ASN A 16 2.67 1.80 2.25
CA ASN A 16 2.63 0.40 1.88
C ASN A 16 1.69 0.16 0.69
N ALA A 17 0.56 0.87 0.62
CA ALA A 17 -0.33 0.86 -0.54
C ALA A 17 0.37 1.40 -1.80
N ALA A 18 1.19 2.44 -1.66
CA ALA A 18 2.02 2.93 -2.75
C ALA A 18 3.07 1.89 -3.19
N PHE A 19 3.69 1.18 -2.25
CA PHE A 19 4.61 0.08 -2.54
C PHE A 19 3.89 -1.07 -3.26
N GLN A 20 2.71 -1.50 -2.81
CA GLN A 20 1.89 -2.50 -3.50
C GLN A 20 1.57 -2.07 -4.93
N ASN A 21 1.25 -0.80 -5.18
CA ASN A 21 1.05 -0.29 -6.54
C ASN A 21 2.35 -0.35 -7.38
N ALA A 22 3.50 -0.04 -6.79
CA ALA A 22 4.78 -0.23 -7.46
C ALA A 22 5.01 -1.72 -7.82
N VAL A 23 4.69 -2.65 -6.91
CA VAL A 23 4.72 -4.10 -7.18
C VAL A 23 3.78 -4.48 -8.32
N VAL A 24 2.55 -3.94 -8.38
CA VAL A 24 1.60 -4.15 -9.49
C VAL A 24 2.21 -3.70 -10.82
N LYS A 25 2.82 -2.51 -10.86
CA LYS A 25 3.46 -1.98 -12.08
C LYS A 25 4.70 -2.78 -12.48
N ALA A 26 5.49 -3.22 -11.50
CA ALA A 26 6.70 -4.00 -11.74
C ALA A 26 6.41 -5.43 -12.19
N SER A 27 5.45 -6.11 -11.56
CA SER A 27 5.18 -7.54 -11.77
C SER A 27 4.04 -7.84 -12.75
N GLY A 28 3.13 -6.88 -12.96
CA GLY A 28 1.88 -7.10 -13.70
C GLY A 28 0.83 -7.90 -12.92
N VAL A 29 1.10 -8.29 -11.67
CA VAL A 29 0.16 -9.00 -10.81
C VAL A 29 -0.83 -7.99 -10.22
N LYS A 30 -2.13 -8.31 -10.27
CA LYS A 30 -3.14 -7.50 -9.59
C LYS A 30 -3.08 -7.74 -8.08
N LEU A 31 -3.04 -6.67 -7.30
CA LEU A 31 -3.03 -6.70 -5.84
C LEU A 31 -4.11 -5.77 -5.30
N ALA A 32 -4.63 -6.10 -4.12
CA ALA A 32 -5.27 -5.11 -3.28
C ALA A 32 -4.23 -4.07 -2.84
N LEU A 33 -4.63 -2.81 -2.75
CA LEU A 33 -3.77 -1.70 -2.33
C LEU A 33 -4.14 -1.28 -0.91
N ASP A 34 -4.28 -2.26 -0.03
CA ASP A 34 -4.76 -2.14 1.35
C ASP A 34 -3.67 -1.73 2.35
N GLY A 35 -2.40 -1.85 1.98
CA GLY A 35 -1.25 -1.57 2.83
C GLY A 35 -0.66 -2.80 3.53
N ASP A 36 -1.23 -3.99 3.32
CA ASP A 36 -0.77 -5.23 3.95
C ASP A 36 0.32 -5.92 3.12
N LEU A 37 1.53 -5.92 3.67
CA LEU A 37 2.71 -6.47 2.98
C LEU A 37 2.94 -7.95 3.25
N ILE A 38 2.50 -8.44 4.42
CA ILE A 38 2.67 -9.82 4.89
C ILE A 38 1.39 -10.31 5.57
N ARG A 39 1.33 -11.62 5.84
CA ARG A 39 0.35 -12.20 6.76
C ARG A 39 0.86 -12.07 8.20
N TYR A 40 -0.01 -11.64 9.11
CA TYR A 40 0.31 -11.53 10.54
C TYR A 40 -0.07 -12.79 11.33
N ASP A 41 -1.00 -13.58 10.79
CA ASP A 41 -1.53 -14.82 11.36
C ASP A 41 -0.70 -16.05 10.98
N SER A 42 0.24 -15.91 10.03
CA SER A 42 0.97 -17.02 9.44
C SER A 42 2.34 -16.56 8.91
N GLU A 43 3.30 -17.48 8.94
CA GLU A 43 4.62 -17.32 8.28
C GLU A 43 4.55 -17.63 6.77
N GLU A 44 3.39 -18.07 6.28
CA GLU A 44 3.18 -18.28 4.85
C GLU A 44 3.14 -16.94 4.08
N PRO A 45 3.67 -16.91 2.84
CA PRO A 45 3.68 -15.69 2.04
C PRO A 45 2.25 -15.25 1.66
N GLY A 46 1.96 -13.97 1.90
CA GLY A 46 0.73 -13.32 1.43
C GLY A 46 0.75 -13.00 -0.07
N SER A 47 -0.34 -12.44 -0.58
CA SER A 47 -0.48 -12.06 -2.00
C SER A 47 0.58 -11.05 -2.45
N THR A 48 0.84 -10.01 -1.63
CA THR A 48 1.90 -9.03 -1.87
C THR A 48 3.26 -9.71 -1.97
N GLU A 49 3.60 -10.57 -1.02
CA GLU A 49 4.87 -11.27 -1.00
C GLU A 49 5.05 -12.19 -2.22
N LEU A 50 4.02 -12.97 -2.57
CA LEU A 50 4.06 -13.83 -3.76
C LEU A 50 4.29 -13.01 -5.04
N ALA A 51 3.70 -11.82 -5.16
CA ALA A 51 3.94 -10.94 -6.30
C ALA A 51 5.37 -10.37 -6.32
N VAL A 52 5.93 -10.04 -5.15
CA VAL A 52 7.32 -9.59 -5.03
C VAL A 52 8.30 -10.72 -5.35
N ARG A 53 8.05 -11.96 -4.91
CA ARG A 53 8.87 -13.13 -5.22
C ARG A 53 8.96 -13.42 -6.73
N ARG A 54 7.94 -13.06 -7.52
CA ARG A 54 8.04 -13.13 -9.01
C ARG A 54 9.10 -12.19 -9.59
N LEU A 55 9.49 -11.16 -8.84
CA LEU A 55 10.55 -10.22 -9.20
C LEU A 55 11.92 -10.63 -8.64
N ALA A 56 12.03 -11.73 -7.87
CA ALA A 56 13.22 -12.12 -7.14
C ALA A 56 14.50 -12.15 -8.01
N SER A 57 14.41 -12.71 -9.21
CA SER A 57 15.54 -12.75 -10.16
C SER A 57 15.97 -11.36 -10.63
N GLN A 58 15.02 -10.44 -10.85
CA GLN A 58 15.30 -9.05 -11.25
C GLN A 58 15.84 -8.21 -10.09
N LEU A 59 15.44 -8.57 -8.87
CA LEU A 59 15.88 -7.93 -7.62
C LEU A 59 17.22 -8.51 -7.12
N GLY A 60 17.64 -9.67 -7.62
CA GLY A 60 18.80 -10.39 -7.09
C GLY A 60 18.64 -10.79 -5.62
N MET A 61 17.40 -11.06 -5.17
CA MET A 61 17.07 -11.37 -3.78
C MET A 61 16.51 -12.78 -3.65
N SER A 62 16.81 -13.45 -2.55
CA SER A 62 16.13 -14.71 -2.19
C SER A 62 14.73 -14.44 -1.61
N ASP A 63 13.87 -15.46 -1.64
CA ASP A 63 12.55 -15.40 -1.01
C ASP A 63 12.61 -15.04 0.47
N SER A 64 13.60 -15.57 1.21
CA SER A 64 13.78 -15.27 2.64
C SER A 64 14.24 -13.85 2.89
N GLU A 65 15.06 -13.28 1.99
CA GLU A 65 15.45 -11.88 2.04
C GLU A 65 14.27 -10.96 1.75
N ILE A 66 13.47 -11.27 0.73
CA ILE A 66 12.23 -10.54 0.43
C ILE A 66 11.33 -10.53 1.66
N HIS A 67 11.05 -11.70 2.24
CA HIS A 67 10.20 -11.83 3.42
C HIS A 67 10.70 -10.99 4.60
N ARG A 68 11.99 -11.07 4.91
CA ARG A 68 12.63 -10.30 6.00
C ARG A 68 12.49 -8.79 5.79
N GLN A 69 12.55 -8.30 4.56
CA GLN A 69 12.41 -6.88 4.26
C GLN A 69 10.94 -6.44 4.28
N LEU A 70 10.01 -7.25 3.78
CA LEU A 70 8.56 -6.98 3.86
C LEU A 70 8.05 -6.95 5.31
N LYS A 71 8.62 -7.77 6.20
CA LYS A 71 8.35 -7.75 7.65
C LYS A 71 8.62 -6.39 8.31
N LYS A 72 9.43 -5.53 7.69
CA LYS A 72 9.68 -4.16 8.19
C LYS A 72 8.58 -3.18 7.83
N GLY A 73 7.53 -3.59 7.12
CA GLY A 73 6.45 -2.76 6.60
C GLY A 73 5.68 -1.93 7.62
N ASP A 74 5.80 -2.25 8.91
CA ASP A 74 5.24 -1.53 10.05
C ASP A 74 6.21 -0.47 10.64
N SER A 75 7.40 -0.33 10.05
CA SER A 75 8.47 0.53 10.56
C SER A 75 8.93 1.53 9.51
N LEU A 76 9.55 2.64 9.96
CA LEU A 76 10.21 3.60 9.07
C LEU A 76 11.40 2.96 8.33
N ALA A 77 11.99 1.90 8.87
CA ALA A 77 13.14 1.24 8.25
C ALA A 77 12.81 0.64 6.88
N PHE A 78 11.53 0.35 6.58
CA PHE A 78 11.12 -0.26 5.31
C PHE A 78 11.51 0.58 4.09
N GLU A 79 11.33 1.90 4.13
CA GLU A 79 11.61 2.78 2.98
C GLU A 79 13.11 2.84 2.64
N LYS A 80 13.95 2.47 3.61
CA LYS A 80 15.42 2.41 3.48
C LYS A 80 15.91 1.05 3.01
N THR A 81 15.02 0.07 2.87
CA THR A 81 15.40 -1.27 2.42
C THR A 81 15.72 -1.30 0.93
N ASP A 82 16.62 -2.21 0.55
CA ASP A 82 16.94 -2.43 -0.86
C ASP A 82 15.72 -2.89 -1.65
N LEU A 83 14.85 -3.71 -1.05
CA LEU A 83 13.62 -4.18 -1.67
C LEU A 83 12.72 -3.02 -2.06
N TYR A 84 12.48 -2.09 -1.12
CA TYR A 84 11.67 -0.90 -1.36
C TYR A 84 12.23 -0.09 -2.54
N GLN A 85 13.52 0.24 -2.48
CA GLN A 85 14.15 1.08 -3.49
C GLN A 85 14.19 0.40 -4.86
N GLN A 86 14.50 -0.89 -4.92
CA GLN A 86 14.59 -1.65 -6.17
C GLN A 86 13.24 -1.86 -6.84
N VAL A 87 12.19 -2.20 -6.08
CA VAL A 87 10.83 -2.34 -6.62
C VAL A 87 10.38 -1.03 -7.25
N PHE A 88 10.59 0.10 -6.59
CA PHE A 88 10.25 1.40 -7.16
C PHE A 88 11.06 1.72 -8.41
N ARG A 89 12.38 1.47 -8.42
CA ARG A 89 13.20 1.64 -9.63
C ARG A 89 12.68 0.81 -10.80
N LEU A 90 12.35 -0.46 -10.56
CA LEU A 90 11.82 -1.36 -11.59
C LEU A 90 10.45 -0.88 -12.11
N ALA A 91 9.56 -0.48 -11.19
CA ALA A 91 8.23 0.01 -11.50
C ALA A 91 8.27 1.33 -12.29
N GLU A 92 9.11 2.28 -11.88
CA GLU A 92 9.29 3.58 -12.53
C GLU A 92 9.90 3.43 -13.93
N LYS A 93 10.88 2.52 -14.09
CA LYS A 93 11.44 2.17 -15.40
C LYS A 93 10.37 1.63 -16.36
N LYS A 94 9.44 0.80 -15.86
CA LYS A 94 8.32 0.29 -16.66
C LYS A 94 7.24 1.33 -16.93
N ALA A 95 6.97 2.21 -15.96
CA ALA A 95 5.94 3.24 -16.06
C ALA A 95 6.39 4.47 -16.87
N GLY A 96 7.70 4.65 -17.08
CA GLY A 96 8.27 5.82 -17.76
C GLY A 96 8.15 7.12 -16.95
N LYS A 97 7.84 7.03 -15.66
CA LYS A 97 7.66 8.17 -14.76
C LYS A 97 7.89 7.79 -13.31
N THR A 98 8.13 8.79 -12.47
CA THR A 98 8.20 8.62 -11.03
C THR A 98 6.83 8.22 -10.47
N LEU A 99 6.85 7.32 -9.48
CA LEU A 99 5.63 6.84 -8.82
C LEU A 99 5.46 7.55 -7.46
N PRO A 100 4.20 7.79 -7.05
CA PRO A 100 3.94 8.33 -5.72
C PRO A 100 4.44 7.36 -4.64
N ARG A 101 4.94 7.92 -3.53
CA ARG A 101 5.42 7.14 -2.36
C ARG A 101 4.38 6.98 -1.26
N GLU A 102 3.25 7.66 -1.42
CA GLU A 102 2.08 7.61 -0.55
C GLU A 102 0.83 7.57 -1.42
N MET A 103 -0.12 6.72 -1.09
CA MET A 103 -1.39 6.57 -1.79
C MET A 103 -2.49 6.27 -0.78
N LEU A 104 -3.71 6.78 -1.04
CA LEU A 104 -4.86 6.38 -0.23
C LEU A 104 -5.08 4.87 -0.36
N PRO A 105 -5.05 4.10 0.75
CA PRO A 105 -5.29 2.67 0.69
C PRO A 105 -6.70 2.37 0.17
N GLY A 106 -6.78 1.40 -0.72
CA GLY A 106 -8.04 0.83 -1.21
C GLY A 106 -8.64 -0.11 -0.17
N ILE A 107 -8.86 0.35 1.06
CA ILE A 107 -9.49 -0.47 2.10
C ILE A 107 -10.99 -0.53 1.83
N GLN A 108 -11.51 -1.74 1.72
CA GLN A 108 -12.93 -2.02 1.76
C GLN A 108 -13.33 -2.00 3.24
N LEU A 109 -14.16 -1.03 3.64
CA LEU A 109 -14.66 -0.92 5.01
C LEU A 109 -15.72 -2.01 5.22
N GLU A 110 -15.30 -3.16 5.74
CA GLU A 110 -16.19 -4.21 6.20
C GLU A 110 -16.61 -3.90 7.65
N SER A 111 -17.89 -3.61 7.87
CA SER A 111 -18.48 -3.50 9.20
C SER A 111 -19.86 -4.17 9.18
N PRO A 112 -20.29 -4.88 10.24
CA PRO A 112 -21.58 -5.56 10.29
C PRO A 112 -22.81 -4.62 10.18
N LYS A 113 -22.60 -3.30 10.11
CA LYS A 113 -23.63 -2.27 9.88
C LYS A 113 -23.61 -1.67 8.47
N ILE A 114 -22.78 -2.18 7.55
CA ILE A 114 -22.59 -1.62 6.21
C ILE A 114 -23.16 -2.60 5.17
N THR A 115 -24.34 -2.28 4.64
CA THR A 115 -25.08 -3.11 3.66
C THR A 115 -24.76 -2.79 2.19
N ARG A 116 -23.73 -1.98 1.92
CA ARG A 116 -23.27 -1.64 0.56
C ARG A 116 -21.77 -1.39 0.54
N ASN A 117 -21.08 -1.84 -0.52
CA ASN A 117 -19.65 -1.64 -0.74
C ASN A 117 -19.27 -0.15 -0.73
N LEU A 118 -18.92 0.38 0.43
CA LEU A 118 -18.42 1.74 0.60
C LEU A 118 -16.91 1.68 0.66
N THR A 119 -16.24 2.20 -0.37
CA THR A 119 -14.79 2.30 -0.39
C THR A 119 -14.33 3.41 0.56
N THR A 120 -13.13 3.29 1.11
CA THR A 120 -12.52 4.33 1.95
C THR A 120 -12.44 5.69 1.24
N ALA A 121 -12.26 5.68 -0.08
CA ALA A 121 -12.34 6.88 -0.92
C ALA A 121 -13.72 7.58 -0.89
N TRP A 122 -14.82 6.81 -0.79
CA TRP A 122 -16.16 7.37 -0.68
C TRP A 122 -16.40 8.03 0.68
N PHE A 123 -15.88 7.44 1.77
CA PHE A 123 -15.99 8.02 3.10
C PHE A 123 -15.16 9.30 3.25
N ALA A 124 -13.90 9.27 2.77
CA ALA A 124 -13.03 10.45 2.76
C ALA A 124 -13.67 11.62 2.00
N LYS A 125 -14.28 11.36 0.83
CA LYS A 125 -14.97 12.39 0.03
C LYS A 125 -16.19 12.98 0.75
N ARG A 126 -17.04 12.14 1.35
CA ARG A 126 -18.23 12.58 2.11
C ARG A 126 -17.90 13.44 3.33
N VAL A 127 -16.85 13.07 4.05
CA VAL A 127 -16.40 13.83 5.24
C VAL A 127 -15.82 15.17 4.81
N ASP A 128 -15.03 15.20 3.75
CA ASP A 128 -14.46 16.42 3.21
C ASP A 128 -15.53 17.37 2.66
N GLU A 129 -16.52 16.87 1.91
CA GLU A 129 -17.69 17.63 1.46
C GLU A 129 -18.49 18.23 2.63
N ARG A 130 -18.71 17.45 3.69
CA ARG A 130 -19.43 17.94 4.88
C ARG A 130 -18.62 18.98 5.65
N ARG A 131 -17.30 18.81 5.77
CA ARG A 131 -16.40 19.79 6.40
C ARG A 131 -16.35 21.09 5.59
N ALA A 132 -16.22 21.00 4.26
CA ALA A 132 -16.25 22.16 3.37
C ALA A 132 -17.57 22.93 3.48
N ASN A 133 -18.70 22.22 3.53
CA ASN A 133 -20.02 22.83 3.72
C ASN A 133 -20.21 23.49 5.11
N CYS A 134 -19.60 22.96 6.17
CA CYS A 134 -19.59 23.62 7.48
C CYS A 134 -18.69 24.86 7.50
N MET A 135 -17.56 24.84 6.79
CA MET A 135 -16.66 25.99 6.67
C MET A 135 -17.22 27.11 5.77
N ALA A 136 -18.05 26.76 4.78
CA ALA A 136 -18.71 27.72 3.88
C ALA A 136 -19.95 28.40 4.50
N ARG A 137 -20.36 27.99 5.71
CA ARG A 137 -21.47 28.61 6.47
C ARG A 137 -20.98 29.60 7.54
N ARG A 138 -19.73 30.08 7.42
CA ARG A 138 -19.22 31.23 8.17
C ARG A 138 -19.19 32.47 7.30
#